data_AF-W2ID85-F1
#
_entry.id   AF-W2ID85-F1
#
_cell.length_a   1.000
_cell.length_b   1.000
_cell.length_c   1.000
_cell.angle_alpha   90.00
_cell.angle_beta   90.00
_cell.angle_gamma   90.00
#
_symmetry.space_group_name_H-M   'P 1'
#
loop_
_entity.id
_entity.type
_entity.pdbx_description
1 polymer ?
#
loop_
_entity_poly.entity_id
_entity_poly.type
_entity_poly.pdbx_seq_one_letter_code
_entity_poly.pdbx_strand_id
1 'polypeptide(L)'
;MCLQPCHFSTNHIDSKLLIMSSLRNSTTMQVIRPKAKTSPTGARALRHFHSTQPQPWLVPVGLACAGLFVGTRYILRAQERVRRRRAGLPGEGDEGEDTDEDASSLSKIQQILGVDVGSSNLRVAAASLLDFGHEARVIESADGLRATPAAVAVDNGSVSVGAIAMALQGRKPGHTATATRLLLGPATKERDEVIKKLPYTLHLSGETLELELDGKTYSPEWATEIMLDHLHTTAAASLGGDPIENFPAVLAVPAGTNEHERAAYEKVANSAGFTVFAAIDEPVAALHAVEECAIQELRNPEVLSAKGPIAVFDIGGYASTVSLLQKERRSGGFRLLHTLSTHAVSGHRVNDLLFRSVVEKFEQKHGIDLSVDYMASYRILEAVESAKIELSSRVSTDINLPFITADQKGAKHLVHKVTTFDLARIQEGPAREAIALCNQALNETGVSKEDLSALVLVGGGVKSEFMREQLETFFKQSAFNTKNFRPEEAVVLGAAEYGRKLVQEY
;
A
#
# COMPACT_ATOMS: atom_id res chain seq x y z
N MET A 1 20.24 -23.03 -63.30
CA MET A 1 21.54 -23.35 -63.93
C MET A 1 22.59 -23.22 -62.82
N CYS A 2 23.27 -24.29 -62.39
CA CYS A 2 24.60 -24.69 -62.91
C CYS A 2 25.64 -23.56 -62.73
N LEU A 3 26.77 -23.70 -62.01
CA LEU A 3 27.58 -24.91 -61.71
C LEU A 3 28.43 -24.79 -60.40
N GLN A 4 29.26 -25.82 -60.15
CA GLN A 4 30.01 -26.16 -58.93
C GLN A 4 31.35 -25.40 -58.67
N PRO A 5 32.05 -25.64 -57.52
CA PRO A 5 33.23 -24.90 -57.05
C PRO A 5 34.60 -25.59 -57.28
N CYS A 6 35.69 -24.96 -56.82
CA CYS A 6 37.04 -25.53 -56.56
C CYS A 6 37.57 -24.91 -55.23
N HIS A 7 38.21 -25.60 -54.25
CA HIS A 7 39.43 -26.44 -54.23
C HIS A 7 40.74 -25.66 -54.50
N PHE A 8 41.90 -25.86 -53.83
CA PHE A 8 42.37 -26.91 -52.88
C PHE A 8 43.58 -26.40 -52.03
N SER A 9 44.05 -27.21 -51.06
CA SER A 9 45.44 -27.29 -50.49
C SER A 9 45.84 -26.28 -49.39
N THR A 10 46.31 -26.57 -48.15
CA THR A 10 46.97 -27.69 -47.39
C THR A 10 48.49 -27.56 -47.15
N ASN A 11 48.88 -27.49 -45.85
CA ASN A 11 49.96 -28.24 -45.16
C ASN A 11 50.09 -27.70 -43.70
N HIS A 12 50.06 -28.50 -42.60
CA HIS A 12 51.00 -29.53 -42.10
C HIS A 12 52.31 -28.92 -41.51
N ILE A 13 52.88 -29.35 -40.35
CA ILE A 13 52.48 -30.33 -39.30
C ILE A 13 53.39 -30.18 -38.04
N ASP A 14 52.94 -30.58 -36.83
CA ASP A 14 53.68 -31.14 -35.66
C ASP A 14 54.96 -30.49 -35.04
N SER A 15 55.38 -30.73 -33.77
CA SER A 15 54.74 -31.27 -32.54
C SER A 15 55.66 -31.11 -31.28
N LYS A 16 55.10 -31.24 -30.05
CA LYS A 16 55.57 -31.95 -28.81
C LYS A 16 57.08 -31.88 -28.36
N LEU A 17 57.52 -31.97 -27.08
CA LEU A 17 57.04 -32.66 -25.86
C LEU A 17 57.89 -32.35 -24.56
N LEU A 18 57.29 -32.40 -23.34
CA LEU A 18 57.86 -32.76 -21.98
C LEU A 18 59.08 -31.96 -21.38
N ILE A 19 59.48 -31.94 -20.07
CA ILE A 19 59.24 -32.77 -18.84
C ILE A 19 59.49 -31.98 -17.48
N MET A 20 58.71 -32.31 -16.43
CA MET A 20 58.90 -32.35 -14.93
C MET A 20 59.69 -31.34 -13.98
N SER A 21 58.95 -30.87 -12.94
CA SER A 21 59.22 -30.79 -11.45
C SER A 21 60.45 -30.13 -10.76
N SER A 22 60.23 -29.34 -9.67
CA SER A 22 60.59 -29.65 -8.24
C SER A 22 60.80 -28.44 -7.24
N LEU A 23 60.23 -28.56 -6.02
CA LEU A 23 60.62 -28.10 -4.65
C LEU A 23 61.01 -26.62 -4.20
N ARG A 24 60.19 -26.10 -3.26
CA ARG A 24 60.46 -25.51 -1.89
C ARG A 24 61.41 -24.30 -1.57
N ASN A 25 60.80 -23.31 -0.88
CA ASN A 25 61.17 -22.62 0.40
C ASN A 25 62.39 -21.65 0.61
N SER A 26 62.02 -20.40 0.97
CA SER A 26 62.26 -19.68 2.27
C SER A 26 63.44 -18.69 2.55
N THR A 27 63.11 -17.66 3.36
CA THR A 27 63.91 -16.98 4.45
C THR A 27 64.76 -15.69 4.21
N THR A 28 64.19 -14.54 4.61
CA THR A 28 64.66 -13.46 5.54
C THR A 28 66.13 -12.93 5.62
N MET A 29 66.31 -11.57 5.61
CA MET A 29 67.18 -10.70 6.49
C MET A 29 66.93 -9.19 6.17
N GLN A 30 66.78 -8.21 7.10
CA GLN A 30 67.71 -7.49 8.03
C GLN A 30 68.75 -6.55 7.35
N VAL A 31 69.08 -5.30 7.77
CA VAL A 31 68.69 -4.34 8.87
C VAL A 31 68.69 -2.87 8.30
N ILE A 32 68.41 -1.74 9.00
CA ILE A 32 69.30 -0.80 9.77
C ILE A 32 68.50 0.50 10.18
N ARG A 33 68.97 1.31 11.16
CA ARG A 33 68.64 2.77 11.40
C ARG A 33 69.92 3.55 11.83
N PRO A 34 70.05 4.87 11.56
CA PRO A 34 70.24 5.91 12.63
C PRO A 34 69.47 7.24 12.34
N LYS A 35 68.97 8.08 13.28
CA LYS A 35 69.57 8.97 14.33
C LYS A 35 70.37 10.18 13.75
N ALA A 36 70.31 11.44 14.25
CA ALA A 36 69.56 12.08 15.37
C ALA A 36 69.67 13.66 15.38
N LYS A 37 69.08 14.31 16.42
CA LYS A 37 69.19 15.74 16.90
C LYS A 37 68.24 16.77 16.24
N THR A 38 67.62 17.74 16.95
CA THR A 38 67.61 18.14 18.39
C THR A 38 66.30 18.86 18.80
N SER A 39 65.98 18.92 20.10
CA SER A 39 64.83 19.62 20.75
C SER A 39 65.24 21.03 21.27
N PRO A 40 64.43 21.86 22.01
CA PRO A 40 63.09 21.69 22.62
C PRO A 40 62.06 22.79 22.20
N THR A 41 60.86 23.05 22.77
CA THR A 41 60.20 22.79 24.08
C THR A 41 58.67 22.94 23.90
N GLY A 42 57.83 22.36 24.78
CA GLY A 42 56.42 22.82 24.99
C GLY A 42 55.30 21.77 24.81
N ALA A 43 54.75 21.31 25.94
CA ALA A 43 53.59 20.42 26.16
C ALA A 43 52.66 20.07 24.96
N ARG A 44 52.52 18.79 24.58
CA ARG A 44 51.59 17.75 25.14
C ARG A 44 50.09 18.18 25.16
N ALA A 45 49.14 17.40 24.63
CA ALA A 45 49.23 16.09 23.96
C ALA A 45 48.03 15.86 23.01
N LEU A 46 48.31 15.31 21.81
CA LEU A 46 47.27 14.87 20.87
C LEU A 46 47.58 13.43 20.39
N ARG A 47 46.64 12.53 20.72
CA ARG A 47 46.30 11.27 20.04
C ARG A 47 47.44 10.49 19.36
N HIS A 48 48.01 9.53 20.09
CA HIS A 48 48.55 8.33 19.44
C HIS A 48 47.44 7.26 19.33
N PHE A 49 47.21 6.78 18.11
CA PHE A 49 46.56 5.50 17.88
C PHE A 49 47.32 4.39 18.64
N HIS A 50 46.60 3.56 19.38
CA HIS A 50 47.02 2.21 19.73
C HIS A 50 45.97 1.26 19.15
N SER A 51 46.44 0.21 18.47
CA SER A 51 45.58 -0.88 18.02
C SER A 51 45.22 -1.78 19.21
N THR A 52 44.28 -1.34 20.03
CA THR A 52 43.56 -2.22 20.95
C THR A 52 42.65 -3.15 20.15
N GLN A 53 42.73 -4.45 20.39
CA GLN A 53 41.72 -5.38 19.89
C GLN A 53 40.32 -4.94 20.37
N PRO A 54 39.28 -5.05 19.56
CA PRO A 54 37.93 -4.79 20.02
C PRO A 54 37.55 -5.84 21.07
N GLN A 55 37.41 -5.44 22.33
CA GLN A 55 36.62 -6.22 23.27
C GLN A 55 35.19 -6.33 22.73
N PRO A 56 34.57 -7.51 22.73
CA PRO A 56 33.19 -7.65 22.29
C PRO A 56 32.30 -6.85 23.23
N TRP A 57 31.63 -5.83 22.68
CA TRP A 57 30.51 -5.21 23.38
C TRP A 57 29.42 -6.27 23.52
N LEU A 58 29.18 -6.69 24.76
CA LEU A 58 28.01 -7.46 25.15
C LEU A 58 26.77 -6.58 24.94
N VAL A 59 26.23 -6.61 23.72
CA VAL A 59 24.83 -6.21 23.48
C VAL A 59 23.97 -7.11 24.39
N PRO A 60 23.09 -6.55 25.23
CA PRO A 60 22.24 -7.36 26.09
C PRO A 60 21.27 -8.18 25.25
N VAL A 61 21.59 -9.47 25.09
CA VAL A 61 20.83 -10.47 24.32
C VAL A 61 19.35 -10.54 24.74
N GLY A 62 19.02 -10.11 25.96
CA GLY A 62 17.64 -10.05 26.47
C GLY A 62 16.68 -9.18 25.64
N LEU A 63 17.12 -8.06 25.06
CA LEU A 63 16.21 -7.16 24.32
C LEU A 63 15.84 -7.72 22.93
N ALA A 64 16.80 -8.32 22.22
CA ALA A 64 16.52 -8.97 20.93
C ALA A 64 15.68 -10.24 21.10
N CYS A 65 15.92 -11.03 22.15
CA CYS A 65 15.12 -12.21 22.44
C CYS A 65 13.69 -11.88 22.88
N ALA A 66 13.45 -10.79 23.63
CA ALA A 66 12.11 -10.41 24.04
C ALA A 66 11.18 -10.11 22.85
N GLY A 67 11.64 -9.32 21.87
CA GLY A 67 10.87 -9.02 20.65
C GLY A 67 10.57 -10.28 19.83
N LEU A 68 11.56 -11.18 19.69
CA LEU A 68 11.38 -12.49 19.04
C LEU A 68 10.35 -13.36 19.77
N PHE A 69 10.40 -13.46 21.10
CA PHE A 69 9.46 -14.28 21.87
C PHE A 69 8.03 -13.73 21.86
N VAL A 70 7.85 -12.41 21.94
CA VAL A 70 6.51 -11.78 21.84
C VAL A 70 5.94 -11.95 20.43
N GLY A 71 6.73 -11.64 19.39
CA GLY A 71 6.32 -11.84 18.00
C GLY A 71 5.97 -13.29 17.67
N THR A 72 6.83 -14.25 18.06
CA THR A 72 6.53 -15.68 17.85
C THR A 72 5.29 -16.14 18.63
N ARG A 73 5.10 -15.70 19.88
CA ARG A 73 3.92 -16.08 20.68
C ARG A 73 2.62 -15.46 20.14
N TYR A 74 2.70 -14.26 19.58
CA TYR A 74 1.57 -13.61 18.89
C TYR A 74 1.25 -14.30 17.57
N ILE A 75 2.25 -14.58 16.72
CA ILE A 75 2.08 -15.33 15.47
C ILE A 75 1.50 -16.72 15.75
N LEU A 76 1.96 -17.42 16.80
CA LEU A 76 1.39 -18.70 17.23
C LEU A 76 -0.06 -18.54 17.71
N ARG A 77 -0.43 -17.46 18.40
CA ARG A 77 -1.83 -17.17 18.78
C ARG A 77 -2.71 -16.83 17.58
N ALA A 78 -2.22 -16.09 16.59
CA ALA A 78 -2.94 -15.83 15.33
C ALA A 78 -3.16 -17.14 14.55
N GLN A 79 -2.11 -17.94 14.38
CA GLN A 79 -2.19 -19.27 13.75
C GLN A 79 -3.13 -20.22 14.51
N GLU A 80 -3.13 -20.19 15.85
CA GLU A 80 -4.03 -20.98 16.68
C GLU A 80 -5.48 -20.49 16.61
N ARG A 81 -5.74 -19.16 16.53
CA ARG A 81 -7.08 -18.61 16.25
C ARG A 81 -7.63 -19.08 14.90
N VAL A 82 -6.84 -18.94 13.83
CA VAL A 82 -7.20 -19.42 12.48
C VAL A 82 -7.43 -20.94 12.50
N ARG A 83 -6.62 -21.70 13.24
CA ARG A 83 -6.76 -23.16 13.37
C ARG A 83 -8.00 -23.58 14.14
N ARG A 84 -8.29 -22.97 15.30
CA ARG A 84 -9.47 -23.28 16.13
C ARG A 84 -10.77 -22.91 15.42
N ARG A 85 -10.81 -21.77 14.70
CA ARG A 85 -11.97 -21.38 13.87
C ARG A 85 -12.18 -22.31 12.68
N ARG A 86 -11.12 -22.74 11.99
CA ARG A 86 -11.21 -23.82 10.96
C ARG A 86 -11.74 -25.15 11.53
N ALA A 87 -11.63 -25.38 12.84
CA ALA A 87 -12.17 -26.53 13.53
C ALA A 87 -13.57 -26.29 14.16
N GLY A 88 -14.18 -25.11 13.98
CA GLY A 88 -15.49 -24.77 14.54
C GLY A 88 -15.53 -24.65 16.07
N LEU A 89 -14.39 -24.44 16.73
CA LEU A 89 -14.30 -24.31 18.18
C LEU A 89 -14.57 -22.87 18.64
N PRO A 90 -15.36 -22.66 19.71
CA PRO A 90 -15.59 -21.33 20.27
C PRO A 90 -14.30 -20.72 20.84
N GLY A 91 -14.29 -19.39 20.98
CA GLY A 91 -13.20 -18.66 21.63
C GLY A 91 -13.20 -18.85 23.14
N GLU A 92 -12.03 -18.79 23.77
CA GLU A 92 -11.92 -18.67 25.23
C GLU A 92 -12.25 -17.23 25.63
N GLY A 93 -13.38 -17.00 26.33
CA GLY A 93 -13.76 -15.67 26.82
C GLY A 93 -15.24 -15.42 27.11
N ASP A 94 -16.03 -16.42 27.51
CA ASP A 94 -17.49 -16.27 27.72
C ASP A 94 -17.98 -16.93 29.03
N GLU A 95 -17.19 -16.78 30.10
CA GLU A 95 -17.61 -17.04 31.49
C GLU A 95 -17.17 -15.84 32.35
N GLY A 96 -18.11 -14.94 32.66
CA GLY A 96 -17.87 -13.73 33.45
C GLY A 96 -18.27 -13.88 34.92
N GLU A 97 -17.42 -13.39 35.83
CA GLU A 97 -17.81 -13.01 37.19
C GLU A 97 -17.98 -11.48 37.24
N ASP A 98 -19.20 -11.00 37.47
CA ASP A 98 -19.51 -9.57 37.60
C ASP A 98 -18.94 -8.98 38.91
N THR A 99 -17.87 -8.18 38.85
CA THR A 99 -17.61 -7.10 39.84
C THR A 99 -16.65 -6.01 39.30
N ASP A 100 -17.05 -4.74 39.42
CA ASP A 100 -16.25 -3.50 39.52
C ASP A 100 -15.04 -3.23 38.57
N GLU A 101 -14.78 -4.02 37.52
CA GLU A 101 -13.61 -3.81 36.64
C GLU A 101 -13.74 -2.65 35.62
N ASP A 102 -14.95 -2.18 35.30
CA ASP A 102 -15.20 -1.22 34.21
C ASP A 102 -14.52 0.15 34.39
N ALA A 103 -14.33 0.62 35.62
CA ALA A 103 -13.56 1.84 35.87
C ALA A 103 -12.04 1.64 35.67
N SER A 104 -11.56 0.39 35.69
CA SER A 104 -10.14 0.06 35.47
C SER A 104 -9.78 -0.15 34.00
N SER A 105 -10.75 -0.54 33.15
CA SER A 105 -10.52 -0.83 31.73
C SER A 105 -10.12 0.43 30.96
N LEU A 106 -10.81 1.55 31.18
CA LEU A 106 -10.49 2.85 30.59
C LEU A 106 -9.06 3.33 30.92
N SER A 107 -8.55 3.05 32.13
CA SER A 107 -7.18 3.40 32.50
C SER A 107 -6.09 2.57 31.81
N LYS A 108 -6.46 1.53 31.05
CA LYS A 108 -5.57 0.70 30.22
C LYS A 108 -5.61 1.08 28.73
N ILE A 109 -6.59 1.89 28.27
CA ILE A 109 -6.69 2.25 26.86
C ILE A 109 -5.75 3.43 26.55
N GLN A 110 -4.54 3.13 26.10
CA GLN A 110 -3.53 4.14 25.79
C GLN A 110 -3.65 4.69 24.36
N GLN A 111 -4.26 3.93 23.45
CA GLN A 111 -4.31 4.22 22.02
C GLN A 111 -5.64 3.80 21.41
N ILE A 112 -6.01 4.47 20.32
CA ILE A 112 -7.13 4.11 19.44
C ILE A 112 -6.61 3.93 18.01
N LEU A 113 -7.11 2.90 17.33
CA LEU A 113 -6.68 2.54 15.99
C LEU A 113 -7.63 3.13 14.94
N GLY A 114 -7.08 3.54 13.80
CA GLY A 114 -7.84 3.78 12.56
C GLY A 114 -7.51 2.68 11.56
N VAL A 115 -8.50 2.09 10.90
CA VAL A 115 -8.33 0.99 9.93
C VAL A 115 -8.93 1.39 8.58
N ASP A 116 -8.11 1.39 7.53
CA ASP A 116 -8.50 1.66 6.14
C ASP A 116 -8.46 0.37 5.33
N VAL A 117 -9.63 -0.09 4.89
CA VAL A 117 -9.81 -1.29 4.05
C VAL A 117 -9.84 -0.88 2.57
N GLY A 118 -8.78 -0.23 2.09
CA GLY A 118 -8.71 0.24 0.70
C GLY A 118 -8.65 -0.91 -0.33
N SER A 119 -9.27 -0.73 -1.50
CA SER A 119 -9.33 -1.76 -2.55
C SER A 119 -7.98 -2.16 -3.16
N SER A 120 -6.94 -1.35 -2.98
CA SER A 120 -5.58 -1.62 -3.49
C SER A 120 -4.52 -1.69 -2.38
N ASN A 121 -4.77 -1.01 -1.26
CA ASN A 121 -3.85 -0.93 -0.13
C ASN A 121 -4.66 -0.88 1.16
N LEU A 122 -4.21 -1.62 2.16
CA LEU A 122 -4.71 -1.60 3.52
C LEU A 122 -3.77 -0.75 4.37
N ARG A 123 -4.33 -0.01 5.32
CA ARG A 123 -3.55 0.76 6.30
C ARG A 123 -4.16 0.68 7.68
N VAL A 124 -3.30 0.84 8.67
CA VAL A 124 -3.68 1.01 10.06
C VAL A 124 -2.89 2.18 10.65
N ALA A 125 -3.56 3.03 11.42
CA ALA A 125 -2.99 4.15 12.14
C ALA A 125 -3.28 4.00 13.64
N ALA A 126 -2.50 4.68 14.48
CA ALA A 126 -2.75 4.81 15.91
C ALA A 126 -2.73 6.28 16.30
N ALA A 127 -3.66 6.68 17.17
CA ALA A 127 -3.66 7.95 17.88
C ALA A 127 -3.51 7.70 19.38
N SER A 128 -2.79 8.58 20.08
CA SER A 128 -2.64 8.50 21.54
C SER A 128 -3.87 9.06 22.24
N LEU A 129 -4.34 8.36 23.28
CA LEU A 129 -5.38 8.84 24.19
C LEU A 129 -4.80 9.52 25.45
N LEU A 130 -3.47 9.46 25.64
CA LEU A 130 -2.77 10.05 26.78
C LEU A 130 -1.97 11.31 26.42
N ASP A 131 -1.50 11.40 25.18
CA ASP A 131 -0.65 12.48 24.70
C ASP A 131 -1.26 13.11 23.44
N PHE A 132 -2.22 14.02 23.67
CA PHE A 132 -2.92 14.78 22.65
C PHE A 132 -2.04 15.83 21.93
N GLY A 133 -0.77 15.97 22.32
CA GLY A 133 0.19 16.79 21.59
C GLY A 133 0.81 16.07 20.39
N HIS A 134 0.57 14.76 20.25
CA HIS A 134 1.05 13.95 19.14
C HIS A 134 -0.09 13.60 18.17
N GLU A 135 0.11 13.98 16.91
CA GLU A 135 -0.78 13.63 15.78
C GLU A 135 -0.92 12.10 15.64
N ALA A 136 -2.08 11.64 15.16
CA ALA A 136 -2.23 10.25 14.70
C ALA A 136 -1.15 9.91 13.67
N ARG A 137 -0.64 8.67 13.75
CA ARG A 137 0.39 8.17 12.82
C ARG A 137 -0.01 6.87 12.17
N VAL A 138 0.21 6.76 10.87
CA VAL A 138 0.19 5.46 10.19
C VAL A 138 1.25 4.56 10.81
N ILE A 139 0.88 3.31 11.08
CA ILE A 139 1.76 2.30 11.62
C ILE A 139 2.54 1.68 10.46
N GLU A 140 3.86 1.66 10.60
CA GLU A 140 4.76 1.06 9.61
C GLU A 140 4.95 -0.44 9.89
N SER A 141 5.06 -1.21 8.81
CA SER A 141 5.52 -2.60 8.87
C SER A 141 6.98 -2.68 9.31
N ALA A 142 7.45 -3.89 9.63
CA ALA A 142 8.86 -4.13 9.97
C ALA A 142 9.85 -3.67 8.88
N ASP A 143 9.40 -3.60 7.62
CA ASP A 143 10.18 -3.14 6.46
C ASP A 143 10.03 -1.62 6.19
N GLY A 144 9.36 -0.87 7.10
CA GLY A 144 9.12 0.57 6.97
C GLY A 144 8.00 0.93 5.97
N LEU A 145 7.16 -0.02 5.57
CA LEU A 145 6.07 0.24 4.63
C LEU A 145 4.84 0.79 5.37
N ARG A 146 4.31 1.92 4.88
CA ARG A 146 3.11 2.62 5.40
C ARG A 146 1.79 2.14 4.79
N ALA A 147 1.84 1.05 4.02
CA ALA A 147 0.70 0.44 3.36
C ALA A 147 1.01 -1.03 3.02
N THR A 148 0.03 -1.90 3.19
CA THR A 148 0.09 -3.31 2.78
C THR A 148 -0.77 -3.48 1.53
N PRO A 149 -0.27 -4.04 0.40
CA PRO A 149 -1.10 -4.29 -0.77
C PRO A 149 -2.34 -5.14 -0.42
N ALA A 150 -3.50 -4.76 -0.92
CA ALA A 150 -4.77 -5.47 -0.70
C ALA A 150 -4.84 -6.72 -1.61
N ALA A 151 -4.00 -7.70 -1.28
CA ALA A 151 -3.84 -8.96 -1.99
C ALA A 151 -3.71 -10.14 -1.02
N VAL A 152 -4.38 -11.25 -1.34
CA VAL A 152 -4.21 -12.56 -0.68
C VAL A 152 -3.96 -13.62 -1.74
N ALA A 153 -3.05 -14.55 -1.48
CA ALA A 153 -2.75 -15.64 -2.39
C ALA A 153 -2.73 -17.00 -1.68
N VAL A 154 -3.19 -18.02 -2.39
CA VAL A 154 -3.20 -19.43 -1.95
C VAL A 154 -2.27 -20.24 -2.87
N ASP A 155 -1.39 -21.03 -2.29
CA ASP A 155 -0.47 -21.89 -3.03
C ASP A 155 -0.24 -23.20 -2.29
N ASN A 156 -0.75 -24.31 -2.82
CA ASN A 156 -0.67 -25.63 -2.20
C ASN A 156 -1.18 -25.65 -0.75
N GLY A 157 -2.24 -24.86 -0.47
CA GLY A 157 -2.82 -24.67 0.85
C GLY A 157 -2.04 -23.76 1.81
N SER A 158 -0.86 -23.25 1.42
CA SER A 158 -0.23 -22.11 2.10
C SER A 158 -0.95 -20.81 1.72
N VAL A 159 -0.94 -19.82 2.62
CA VAL A 159 -1.61 -18.53 2.43
C VAL A 159 -0.59 -17.41 2.64
N SER A 160 -0.61 -16.41 1.76
CA SER A 160 0.24 -15.21 1.85
C SER A 160 -0.58 -13.94 1.58
N VAL A 161 -0.09 -12.80 2.07
CA VAL A 161 -0.76 -11.50 2.00
C VAL A 161 0.22 -10.44 1.50
N GLY A 162 -0.29 -9.35 0.93
CA GLY A 162 0.48 -8.15 0.65
C GLY A 162 1.48 -8.33 -0.48
N ALA A 163 2.70 -7.83 -0.29
CA ALA A 163 3.76 -7.88 -1.31
C ALA A 163 4.12 -9.33 -1.73
N ILE A 164 4.00 -10.30 -0.81
CA ILE A 164 4.26 -11.72 -1.11
C ILE A 164 3.17 -12.28 -2.03
N ALA A 165 1.90 -11.96 -1.78
CA ALA A 165 0.79 -12.35 -2.63
C ALA A 165 0.90 -11.72 -4.02
N MET A 166 1.17 -10.40 -4.10
CA MET A 166 1.39 -9.69 -5.37
C MET A 166 2.52 -10.31 -6.21
N ALA A 167 3.65 -10.67 -5.58
CA ALA A 167 4.77 -11.31 -6.28
C ALA A 167 4.45 -12.71 -6.83
N LEU A 168 3.41 -13.39 -6.31
CA LEU A 168 2.95 -14.68 -6.81
C LEU A 168 2.04 -14.54 -8.03
N GLN A 169 1.19 -13.51 -8.07
CA GLN A 169 0.21 -13.25 -9.13
C GLN A 169 0.85 -13.31 -10.53
N GLY A 170 1.98 -12.62 -10.73
CA GLY A 170 2.71 -12.61 -12.00
C GLY A 170 3.37 -13.92 -12.43
N ARG A 171 3.38 -14.94 -11.56
CA ARG A 171 3.95 -16.28 -11.82
C ARG A 171 2.90 -17.37 -11.86
N LYS A 172 1.77 -17.17 -11.17
CA LYS A 172 0.68 -18.13 -11.00
C LYS A 172 -0.68 -17.42 -11.15
N PRO A 173 -1.17 -17.24 -12.39
CA PRO A 173 -2.55 -16.79 -12.62
C PRO A 173 -3.56 -17.66 -11.85
N GLY A 174 -4.63 -17.06 -11.33
CA GLY A 174 -5.64 -17.78 -10.53
C GLY A 174 -5.21 -18.21 -9.12
N HIS A 175 -4.03 -17.81 -8.62
CA HIS A 175 -3.64 -18.07 -7.23
C HIS A 175 -3.78 -16.86 -6.30
N THR A 176 -3.97 -15.64 -6.84
CA THR A 176 -3.97 -14.39 -6.06
C THR A 176 -5.22 -13.56 -6.31
N ALA A 177 -5.98 -13.30 -5.24
CA ALA A 177 -7.09 -12.35 -5.23
C ALA A 177 -6.63 -10.95 -4.85
N THR A 178 -7.15 -9.95 -5.56
CA THR A 178 -6.95 -8.51 -5.36
C THR A 178 -8.29 -7.78 -5.51
N ALA A 179 -8.41 -6.55 -5.01
CA ALA A 179 -9.65 -5.76 -5.08
C ALA A 179 -10.86 -6.38 -4.34
N THR A 180 -10.63 -7.28 -3.38
CA THR A 180 -11.68 -8.10 -2.74
C THR A 180 -12.78 -7.28 -2.06
N ARG A 181 -12.47 -6.06 -1.60
CA ARG A 181 -13.46 -5.08 -1.12
C ARG A 181 -14.61 -4.85 -2.10
N LEU A 182 -14.35 -4.84 -3.41
CA LEU A 182 -15.38 -4.63 -4.44
C LEU A 182 -16.33 -5.82 -4.59
N LEU A 183 -15.99 -6.96 -3.97
CA LEU A 183 -16.71 -8.23 -4.05
C LEU A 183 -17.53 -8.52 -2.79
N LEU A 184 -17.45 -7.67 -1.76
CA LEU A 184 -18.22 -7.82 -0.52
C LEU A 184 -19.70 -7.47 -0.73
N GLY A 185 -20.59 -8.31 -0.24
CA GLY A 185 -22.04 -8.18 -0.44
C GLY A 185 -22.52 -8.66 -1.82
N PRO A 186 -23.79 -8.36 -2.20
CA PRO A 186 -24.39 -8.92 -3.40
C PRO A 186 -23.70 -8.51 -4.72
N ALA A 187 -23.78 -9.39 -5.72
CA ALA A 187 -23.34 -9.10 -7.08
C ALA A 187 -24.25 -8.05 -7.74
N THR A 188 -23.66 -7.10 -8.47
CA THR A 188 -24.41 -6.06 -9.21
C THR A 188 -23.83 -5.89 -10.62
N LYS A 189 -24.66 -5.42 -11.56
CA LYS A 189 -24.26 -5.21 -12.97
C LYS A 189 -23.08 -4.26 -13.13
N GLU A 190 -22.95 -3.29 -12.24
CA GLU A 190 -21.85 -2.32 -12.23
C GLU A 190 -20.53 -2.97 -11.77
N ARG A 191 -20.61 -3.90 -10.81
CA ARG A 191 -19.46 -4.72 -10.36
C ARG A 191 -19.01 -5.68 -11.46
N ASP A 192 -19.92 -6.25 -12.25
CA ASP A 192 -19.61 -7.23 -13.32
C ASP A 192 -18.52 -6.74 -14.31
N GLU A 193 -18.49 -5.45 -14.63
CA GLU A 193 -17.50 -4.89 -15.56
C GLU A 193 -16.08 -4.82 -14.98
N VAL A 194 -15.96 -4.69 -13.66
CA VAL A 194 -14.66 -4.73 -12.96
C VAL A 194 -14.25 -6.17 -12.74
N ILE A 195 -15.19 -7.00 -12.30
CA ILE A 195 -15.03 -8.45 -12.08
C ILE A 195 -14.43 -9.15 -13.30
N LYS A 196 -14.95 -8.88 -14.50
CA LYS A 196 -14.45 -9.45 -15.78
C LYS A 196 -13.00 -9.09 -16.12
N LYS A 197 -12.37 -8.15 -15.42
CA LYS A 197 -10.99 -7.69 -15.63
C LYS A 197 -10.03 -8.19 -14.55
N LEU A 198 -10.51 -8.87 -13.52
CA LEU A 198 -9.67 -9.40 -12.45
C LEU A 198 -8.91 -10.65 -12.92
N PRO A 199 -7.65 -10.85 -12.49
CA PRO A 199 -6.76 -11.91 -13.01
C PRO A 199 -6.97 -13.28 -12.34
N TYR A 200 -8.19 -13.55 -11.88
CA TYR A 200 -8.59 -14.77 -11.17
C TYR A 200 -10.09 -15.05 -11.38
N THR A 201 -10.50 -16.32 -11.24
CA THR A 201 -11.88 -16.74 -11.51
C THR A 201 -12.81 -16.38 -10.34
N LEU A 202 -14.02 -15.96 -10.68
CA LEU A 202 -15.10 -15.64 -9.76
C LEU A 202 -16.35 -16.43 -10.13
N HIS A 203 -16.99 -17.02 -9.13
CA HIS A 203 -18.24 -17.78 -9.26
C HIS A 203 -19.39 -17.04 -8.58
N LEU A 204 -20.60 -17.17 -9.11
CA LEU A 204 -21.81 -16.66 -8.46
C LEU A 204 -22.37 -17.74 -7.52
N SER A 205 -22.54 -17.41 -6.24
CA SER A 205 -23.05 -18.30 -5.20
C SER A 205 -24.28 -17.67 -4.56
N GLY A 206 -25.47 -18.06 -5.05
CA GLY A 206 -26.71 -17.36 -4.73
C GLY A 206 -26.69 -15.91 -5.24
N GLU A 207 -26.67 -14.95 -4.32
CA GLU A 207 -26.59 -13.52 -4.62
C GLU A 207 -25.17 -12.93 -4.45
N THR A 208 -24.22 -13.67 -3.87
CA THR A 208 -22.84 -13.21 -3.61
C THR A 208 -21.83 -13.87 -4.55
N LEU A 209 -20.58 -13.41 -4.47
CA LEU A 209 -19.47 -13.92 -5.27
C LEU A 209 -18.56 -14.80 -4.43
N GLU A 210 -17.93 -15.77 -5.08
CA GLU A 210 -16.90 -16.64 -4.51
C GLU A 210 -15.63 -16.61 -5.37
N LEU A 211 -14.47 -16.53 -4.71
CA LEU A 211 -13.15 -16.51 -5.32
C LEU A 211 -12.68 -17.95 -5.57
N GLU A 212 -12.22 -18.28 -6.77
CA GLU A 212 -11.45 -19.51 -7.01
C GLU A 212 -9.96 -19.22 -6.93
N LEU A 213 -9.27 -19.83 -5.96
CA LEU A 213 -7.82 -19.74 -5.76
C LEU A 213 -7.25 -21.15 -5.57
N ASP A 214 -6.20 -21.50 -6.31
CA ASP A 214 -5.54 -22.83 -6.22
C ASP A 214 -6.55 -24.00 -6.38
N GLY A 215 -7.52 -23.84 -7.29
CA GLY A 215 -8.60 -24.81 -7.56
C GLY A 215 -9.60 -24.99 -6.42
N LYS A 216 -9.68 -24.05 -5.47
CA LYS A 216 -10.58 -24.08 -4.31
C LYS A 216 -11.36 -22.79 -4.18
N THR A 217 -12.56 -22.90 -3.63
CA THR A 217 -13.50 -21.80 -3.50
C THR A 217 -13.42 -21.14 -2.11
N TYR A 218 -13.40 -19.81 -2.09
CA TYR A 218 -13.29 -18.98 -0.89
C TYR A 218 -14.25 -17.79 -0.98
N SER A 219 -14.68 -17.24 0.15
CA SER A 219 -15.51 -16.02 0.14
C SER A 219 -14.67 -14.72 0.14
N PRO A 220 -15.20 -13.61 -0.38
CA PRO A 220 -14.60 -12.27 -0.25
C PRO A 220 -14.37 -11.84 1.20
N GLU A 221 -15.25 -12.25 2.12
CA GLU A 221 -15.12 -12.02 3.57
C GLU A 221 -13.91 -12.74 4.13
N TRP A 222 -13.70 -14.02 3.78
CA TRP A 222 -12.50 -14.78 4.18
C TRP A 222 -11.22 -14.10 3.70
N ALA A 223 -11.18 -13.66 2.44
CA ALA A 223 -10.02 -12.98 1.89
C ALA A 223 -9.74 -11.67 2.64
N THR A 224 -10.79 -10.93 2.99
CA THR A 224 -10.68 -9.67 3.72
C THR A 224 -10.27 -9.91 5.19
N GLU A 225 -10.82 -10.92 5.88
CA GLU A 225 -10.42 -11.34 7.24
C GLU A 225 -8.92 -11.66 7.29
N ILE A 226 -8.43 -12.48 6.36
CA ILE A 226 -7.02 -12.89 6.30
C ILE A 226 -6.07 -11.70 6.09
N MET A 227 -6.44 -10.74 5.23
CA MET A 227 -5.60 -9.56 5.03
C MET A 227 -5.64 -8.60 6.22
N LEU A 228 -6.78 -8.50 6.90
CA LEU A 228 -6.92 -7.70 8.12
C LEU A 228 -6.19 -8.35 9.31
N ASP A 229 -6.19 -9.68 9.46
CA ASP A 229 -5.41 -10.39 10.50
C ASP A 229 -3.91 -10.18 10.33
N HIS A 230 -3.43 -10.15 9.07
CA HIS A 230 -2.06 -9.78 8.74
C HIS A 230 -1.76 -8.31 9.09
N LEU A 231 -2.68 -7.38 8.81
CA LEU A 231 -2.54 -5.97 9.15
C LEU A 231 -2.53 -5.75 10.67
N HIS A 232 -3.42 -6.43 11.39
CA HIS A 232 -3.52 -6.44 12.84
C HIS A 232 -2.24 -7.00 13.49
N THR A 233 -1.72 -8.12 12.97
CA THR A 233 -0.42 -8.69 13.38
C THR A 233 0.74 -7.72 13.13
N THR A 234 0.71 -7.01 12.00
CA THR A 234 1.73 -5.99 11.68
C THR A 234 1.68 -4.82 12.66
N ALA A 235 0.49 -4.35 13.01
CA ALA A 235 0.32 -3.30 14.02
C ALA A 235 0.74 -3.75 15.42
N ALA A 236 0.38 -4.96 15.84
CA ALA A 236 0.80 -5.55 17.12
C ALA A 236 2.32 -5.54 17.30
N ALA A 237 3.05 -5.94 16.24
CA ALA A 237 4.50 -5.98 16.24
C ALA A 237 5.17 -4.60 16.27
N SER A 238 4.48 -3.56 15.77
CA SER A 238 5.01 -2.20 15.65
C SER A 238 4.68 -1.31 16.87
N LEU A 239 3.55 -1.55 17.54
CA LEU A 239 3.15 -0.80 18.75
C LEU A 239 3.85 -1.33 20.01
N GLY A 240 3.97 -2.65 20.15
CA GLY A 240 4.62 -3.30 21.29
C GLY A 240 3.91 -3.06 22.64
N GLY A 241 4.51 -3.55 23.72
CA GLY A 241 4.06 -3.32 25.11
C GLY A 241 2.78 -4.08 25.47
N ASP A 242 1.65 -3.61 24.96
CA ASP A 242 0.30 -4.08 25.28
C ASP A 242 -0.28 -4.95 24.15
N PRO A 243 -1.19 -5.91 24.45
CA PRO A 243 -1.98 -6.59 23.43
C PRO A 243 -2.82 -5.59 22.65
N ILE A 244 -2.60 -5.50 21.34
CA ILE A 244 -3.39 -4.67 20.41
C ILE A 244 -4.90 -4.95 20.46
N GLU A 245 -5.27 -6.15 20.90
CA GLU A 245 -6.64 -6.61 21.17
C GLU A 245 -7.37 -5.72 22.20
N ASN A 246 -6.63 -5.00 23.05
CA ASN A 246 -7.16 -4.06 24.03
C ASN A 246 -7.41 -2.65 23.45
N PHE A 247 -7.01 -2.37 22.19
CA PHE A 247 -7.17 -1.06 21.58
C PHE A 247 -8.47 -1.01 20.76
N PRO A 248 -9.38 -0.06 21.04
CA PRO A 248 -10.53 0.18 20.18
C PRO A 248 -10.07 0.58 18.78
N ALA A 249 -10.85 0.18 17.76
CA ALA A 249 -10.58 0.48 16.37
C ALA A 249 -11.77 1.17 15.70
N VAL A 250 -11.48 2.24 14.96
CA VAL A 250 -12.43 2.88 14.04
C VAL A 250 -12.19 2.34 12.63
N LEU A 251 -13.24 1.77 12.03
CA LEU A 251 -13.20 1.18 10.71
C LEU A 251 -13.68 2.18 9.64
N ALA A 252 -12.81 2.60 8.74
CA ALA A 252 -13.20 3.38 7.57
C ALA A 252 -13.87 2.48 6.53
N VAL A 253 -15.06 2.87 6.09
CA VAL A 253 -15.90 2.15 5.12
C VAL A 253 -16.31 3.06 3.94
N PRO A 254 -16.61 2.50 2.76
CA PRO A 254 -17.05 3.29 1.61
C PRO A 254 -18.25 4.19 1.93
N ALA A 255 -18.19 5.43 1.43
CA ALA A 255 -19.27 6.40 1.60
C ALA A 255 -20.61 5.84 1.09
N GLY A 256 -21.67 5.98 1.90
CA GLY A 256 -23.00 5.51 1.55
C GLY A 256 -23.24 4.01 1.78
N THR A 257 -22.29 3.27 2.39
CA THR A 257 -22.59 1.91 2.89
C THR A 257 -23.76 1.93 3.85
N ASN A 258 -24.70 1.03 3.65
CA ASN A 258 -25.87 0.87 4.52
C ASN A 258 -25.52 0.06 5.79
N GLU A 259 -26.42 0.05 6.77
CA GLU A 259 -26.22 -0.58 8.07
C GLU A 259 -25.84 -2.08 7.99
N HIS A 260 -26.45 -2.83 7.07
CA HIS A 260 -26.16 -4.24 6.88
C HIS A 260 -24.76 -4.46 6.28
N GLU A 261 -24.34 -3.58 5.36
CA GLU A 261 -22.98 -3.60 4.82
C GLU A 261 -21.95 -3.24 5.88
N ARG A 262 -22.21 -2.21 6.71
CA ARG A 262 -21.33 -1.83 7.84
C ARG A 262 -21.14 -2.99 8.80
N ALA A 263 -22.24 -3.59 9.27
CA ALA A 263 -22.19 -4.75 10.15
C ALA A 263 -21.37 -5.93 9.55
N ALA A 264 -21.38 -6.10 8.22
CA ALA A 264 -20.54 -7.09 7.56
C ALA A 264 -19.04 -6.72 7.60
N TYR A 265 -18.67 -5.47 7.32
CA TYR A 265 -17.29 -4.97 7.46
C TYR A 265 -16.79 -5.08 8.90
N GLU A 266 -17.59 -4.64 9.87
CA GLU A 266 -17.28 -4.71 11.30
C GLU A 266 -17.12 -6.16 11.76
N LYS A 267 -18.00 -7.07 11.35
CA LYS A 267 -17.88 -8.50 11.66
C LYS A 267 -16.58 -9.09 11.10
N VAL A 268 -16.17 -8.72 9.89
CA VAL A 268 -14.91 -9.19 9.27
C VAL A 268 -13.69 -8.62 10.00
N ALA A 269 -13.71 -7.35 10.41
CA ALA A 269 -12.64 -6.74 11.17
C ALA A 269 -12.53 -7.29 12.62
N ASN A 270 -13.66 -7.50 13.29
CA ASN A 270 -13.72 -8.18 14.60
C ASN A 270 -13.22 -9.64 14.49
N SER A 271 -13.57 -10.34 13.41
CA SER A 271 -13.00 -11.64 13.10
C SER A 271 -11.46 -11.56 12.97
N ALA A 272 -10.92 -10.59 12.25
CA ALA A 272 -9.48 -10.35 12.14
C ALA A 272 -8.76 -9.94 13.43
N GLY A 273 -9.50 -9.75 14.53
CA GLY A 273 -8.97 -9.49 15.87
C GLY A 273 -8.92 -8.02 16.29
N PHE A 274 -9.36 -7.10 15.45
CA PHE A 274 -9.57 -5.70 15.85
C PHE A 274 -10.79 -5.59 16.76
N THR A 275 -10.70 -4.82 17.84
CA THR A 275 -11.86 -4.51 18.69
C THR A 275 -12.60 -3.31 18.11
N VAL A 276 -13.56 -3.53 17.20
CA VAL A 276 -14.20 -2.43 16.46
C VAL A 276 -15.14 -1.64 17.38
N PHE A 277 -14.85 -0.36 17.55
CA PHE A 277 -15.58 0.59 18.39
C PHE A 277 -16.60 1.40 17.59
N ALA A 278 -16.28 1.76 16.35
CA ALA A 278 -17.19 2.48 15.44
C ALA A 278 -16.78 2.28 13.97
N ALA A 279 -17.74 2.42 13.04
CA ALA A 279 -17.48 2.61 11.62
C ALA A 279 -17.68 4.07 11.20
N ILE A 280 -16.88 4.53 10.22
CA ILE A 280 -16.92 5.91 9.70
C ILE A 280 -16.86 5.91 8.17
N ASP A 281 -17.61 6.81 7.53
CA ASP A 281 -17.47 7.04 6.08
C ASP A 281 -16.07 7.58 5.74
N GLU A 282 -15.40 6.97 4.78
CA GLU A 282 -14.09 7.41 4.24
C GLU A 282 -13.93 8.93 4.02
N PRO A 283 -14.85 9.64 3.34
CA PRO A 283 -14.74 11.09 3.19
C PRO A 283 -14.95 11.85 4.50
N VAL A 284 -15.74 11.34 5.46
CA VAL A 284 -15.90 11.95 6.78
C VAL A 284 -14.60 11.82 7.58
N ALA A 285 -13.99 10.62 7.56
CA ALA A 285 -12.68 10.38 8.15
C ALA A 285 -11.62 11.33 7.56
N ALA A 286 -11.52 11.41 6.23
CA ALA A 286 -10.57 12.29 5.57
C ALA A 286 -10.71 13.77 6.00
N LEU A 287 -11.94 14.26 6.26
CA LEU A 287 -12.16 15.62 6.78
C LEU A 287 -11.70 15.79 8.23
N HIS A 288 -11.76 14.76 9.09
CA HIS A 288 -11.17 14.83 10.43
C HIS A 288 -9.63 14.92 10.40
N ALA A 289 -8.96 14.24 9.46
CA ALA A 289 -7.52 14.41 9.25
C ALA A 289 -7.16 15.81 8.73
N VAL A 290 -7.92 16.33 7.76
CA VAL A 290 -7.74 17.70 7.23
C VAL A 290 -7.95 18.75 8.34
N GLU A 291 -8.95 18.57 9.19
CA GLU A 291 -9.20 19.46 10.33
C GLU A 291 -8.02 19.50 11.30
N GLU A 292 -7.48 18.34 11.68
CA GLU A 292 -6.34 18.27 12.59
C GLU A 292 -5.09 18.92 11.95
N CYS A 293 -4.76 18.59 10.70
CA CYS A 293 -3.67 19.25 9.96
C CYS A 293 -3.83 20.78 9.88
N ALA A 294 -5.06 21.28 9.66
CA ALA A 294 -5.34 22.72 9.60
C ALA A 294 -5.20 23.41 10.97
N ILE A 295 -5.52 22.72 12.07
CA ILE A 295 -5.32 23.21 13.44
C ILE A 295 -3.82 23.26 13.77
N GLN A 296 -3.08 22.17 13.54
CA GLN A 296 -1.68 22.05 13.92
C GLN A 296 -0.74 22.92 13.05
N GLU A 297 -0.81 22.79 11.72
CA GLU A 297 0.12 23.48 10.80
C GLU A 297 -0.32 24.91 10.48
N LEU A 298 -1.62 25.13 10.21
CA LEU A 298 -2.11 26.43 9.71
C LEU A 298 -2.66 27.33 10.82
N ARG A 299 -2.92 26.79 12.02
CA ARG A 299 -3.60 27.48 13.15
C ARG A 299 -4.94 28.10 12.72
N ASN A 300 -5.62 27.49 11.75
CA ASN A 300 -6.82 28.03 11.14
C ASN A 300 -7.94 26.96 11.11
N PRO A 301 -8.81 26.89 12.14
CA PRO A 301 -9.91 25.94 12.19
C PRO A 301 -11.06 26.26 11.21
N GLU A 302 -11.06 27.45 10.56
CA GLU A 302 -12.10 27.82 9.58
C GLU A 302 -11.85 27.25 8.18
N VAL A 303 -10.72 26.55 7.93
CA VAL A 303 -10.42 25.91 6.64
C VAL A 303 -11.55 24.98 6.17
N LEU A 304 -12.16 24.23 7.09
CA LEU A 304 -13.39 23.49 6.84
C LEU A 304 -14.58 24.27 7.42
N SER A 305 -15.10 25.22 6.65
CA SER A 305 -16.08 26.20 7.15
C SER A 305 -17.51 25.66 7.14
N ALA A 306 -18.26 25.84 8.24
CA ALA A 306 -19.69 25.55 8.31
C ALA A 306 -20.59 26.62 7.62
N LYS A 307 -20.01 27.39 6.70
CA LYS A 307 -20.69 28.41 5.87
C LYS A 307 -21.24 27.84 4.55
N GLY A 308 -20.66 26.75 4.05
CA GLY A 308 -21.11 26.05 2.84
C GLY A 308 -20.57 24.62 2.76
N PRO A 309 -21.00 23.81 1.77
CA PRO A 309 -20.58 22.41 1.63
C PRO A 309 -19.10 22.26 1.31
N ILE A 310 -18.55 21.09 1.61
CA ILE A 310 -17.17 20.69 1.33
C ILE A 310 -17.22 19.60 0.26
N ALA A 311 -16.42 19.76 -0.81
CA ALA A 311 -16.26 18.74 -1.84
C ALA A 311 -15.04 17.86 -1.50
N VAL A 312 -15.25 16.56 -1.36
CA VAL A 312 -14.20 15.55 -1.24
C VAL A 312 -14.17 14.73 -2.53
N PHE A 313 -13.00 14.59 -3.14
CA PHE A 313 -12.78 13.72 -4.29
C PHE A 313 -11.67 12.71 -3.99
N ASP A 314 -12.03 11.44 -3.81
CA ASP A 314 -11.07 10.36 -3.55
C ASP A 314 -10.72 9.65 -4.87
N ILE A 315 -9.45 9.69 -5.27
CA ILE A 315 -8.93 8.99 -6.45
C ILE A 315 -8.23 7.70 -6.01
N GLY A 316 -9.06 6.67 -5.79
CA GLY A 316 -8.63 5.33 -5.41
C GLY A 316 -8.01 4.52 -6.56
N GLY A 317 -7.52 3.33 -6.21
CA GLY A 317 -6.84 2.44 -7.16
C GLY A 317 -7.77 1.73 -8.14
N TYR A 318 -9.01 1.40 -7.76
CA TYR A 318 -10.01 0.71 -8.60
C TYR A 318 -11.31 1.50 -8.83
N ALA A 319 -11.59 2.48 -7.98
CA ALA A 319 -12.74 3.37 -8.08
C ALA A 319 -12.33 4.74 -7.55
N SER A 320 -13.04 5.78 -7.99
CA SER A 320 -13.02 7.11 -7.37
C SER A 320 -14.40 7.47 -6.87
N THR A 321 -14.48 8.34 -5.86
CA THR A 321 -15.73 8.90 -5.36
C THR A 321 -15.69 10.42 -5.36
N VAL A 322 -16.84 11.04 -5.61
CA VAL A 322 -17.10 12.44 -5.28
C VAL A 322 -18.15 12.49 -4.18
N SER A 323 -17.86 13.20 -3.10
CA SER A 323 -18.76 13.34 -1.96
C SER A 323 -18.90 14.80 -1.60
N LEU A 324 -20.15 15.24 -1.37
CA LEU A 324 -20.46 16.56 -0.85
C LEU A 324 -20.86 16.41 0.62
N LEU A 325 -20.18 17.13 1.51
CA LEU A 325 -20.38 17.02 2.96
C LEU A 325 -20.66 18.39 3.58
N GLN A 326 -21.35 18.43 4.71
CA GLN A 326 -21.57 19.64 5.48
C GLN A 326 -20.98 19.47 6.88
N LYS A 327 -20.09 20.38 7.29
CA LYS A 327 -19.67 20.49 8.69
C LYS A 327 -20.84 20.96 9.56
N GLU A 328 -21.11 20.24 10.63
CA GLU A 328 -22.20 20.53 11.56
C GLU A 328 -21.78 21.59 12.60
N ARG A 329 -22.67 22.57 12.85
CA ARG A 329 -22.36 23.74 13.70
C ARG A 329 -22.39 23.47 15.20
N ARG A 330 -22.88 22.31 15.65
CA ARG A 330 -23.14 22.02 17.07
C ARG A 330 -22.34 20.84 17.62
N SER A 331 -22.11 19.83 16.78
CA SER A 331 -21.45 18.55 17.10
C SER A 331 -20.00 18.48 16.62
N GLY A 332 -19.53 19.44 15.80
CA GLY A 332 -18.19 19.39 15.20
C GLY A 332 -17.98 18.34 14.11
N GLY A 333 -18.90 17.37 13.96
CA GLY A 333 -18.85 16.32 12.94
C GLY A 333 -19.17 16.80 11.52
N PHE A 334 -19.08 15.88 10.56
CA PHE A 334 -19.45 16.11 9.16
C PHE A 334 -20.56 15.17 8.74
N ARG A 335 -21.56 15.71 8.03
CA ARG A 335 -22.68 14.96 7.49
C ARG A 335 -22.56 14.83 5.98
N LEU A 336 -22.58 13.60 5.47
CA LEU A 336 -22.65 13.33 4.04
C LEU A 336 -23.99 13.86 3.49
N LEU A 337 -23.94 14.69 2.43
CA LEU A 337 -25.12 15.18 1.72
C LEU A 337 -25.43 14.31 0.51
N HIS A 338 -24.39 13.91 -0.22
CA HIS A 338 -24.50 13.14 -1.46
C HIS A 338 -23.15 12.51 -1.79
N THR A 339 -23.16 11.37 -2.49
CA THR A 339 -21.95 10.70 -2.97
C THR A 339 -22.22 9.97 -4.28
N LEU A 340 -21.27 10.01 -5.22
CA LEU A 340 -21.26 9.24 -6.45
C LEU A 340 -19.92 8.52 -6.59
N SER A 341 -19.91 7.35 -7.22
CA SER A 341 -18.71 6.55 -7.47
C SER A 341 -18.53 6.26 -8.96
N THR A 342 -17.29 5.98 -9.38
CA THR A 342 -16.98 5.56 -10.75
C THR A 342 -15.74 4.67 -10.82
N HIS A 343 -15.74 3.72 -11.74
CA HIS A 343 -14.55 2.93 -12.11
C HIS A 343 -13.78 3.53 -13.29
N ALA A 344 -14.37 4.48 -14.02
CA ALA A 344 -13.76 5.16 -15.17
C ALA A 344 -12.60 6.08 -14.79
N VAL A 345 -12.56 6.51 -13.53
CA VAL A 345 -11.47 7.26 -12.90
C VAL A 345 -10.87 6.36 -11.82
N SER A 346 -9.66 5.86 -12.04
CA SER A 346 -8.95 5.02 -11.07
C SER A 346 -7.48 4.85 -11.43
N GLY A 347 -6.66 4.54 -10.42
CA GLY A 347 -5.24 4.21 -10.64
C GLY A 347 -5.02 3.07 -11.64
N HIS A 348 -5.86 2.02 -11.59
CA HIS A 348 -5.83 0.88 -12.51
C HIS A 348 -6.24 1.27 -13.93
N ARG A 349 -7.23 2.16 -14.09
CA ARG A 349 -7.63 2.63 -15.42
C ARG A 349 -6.51 3.40 -16.12
N VAL A 350 -5.73 4.18 -15.38
CA VAL A 350 -4.52 4.85 -15.91
C VAL A 350 -3.47 3.81 -16.32
N ASN A 351 -3.29 2.75 -15.52
CA ASN A 351 -2.39 1.65 -15.89
C ASN A 351 -2.84 0.95 -17.17
N ASP A 352 -4.12 0.60 -17.32
CA ASP A 352 -4.64 -0.08 -18.51
C ASP A 352 -4.37 0.70 -19.80
N LEU A 353 -4.51 2.03 -19.73
CA LEU A 353 -4.29 2.92 -20.86
C LEU A 353 -2.79 3.06 -21.19
N LEU A 354 -1.94 3.21 -20.17
CA LEU A 354 -0.49 3.26 -20.37
C LEU A 354 0.08 1.90 -20.83
N PHE A 355 -0.45 0.80 -20.31
CA PHE A 355 -0.17 -0.57 -20.75
C PHE A 355 -0.45 -0.75 -22.25
N ARG A 356 -1.64 -0.38 -22.73
CA ARG A 356 -1.97 -0.45 -24.17
C ARG A 356 -1.00 0.36 -25.02
N SER A 357 -0.74 1.62 -24.63
CA SER A 357 0.25 2.49 -25.29
C SER A 357 1.66 1.87 -25.34
N VAL A 358 2.07 1.14 -24.30
CA VAL A 358 3.37 0.44 -24.24
C VAL A 358 3.38 -0.80 -25.14
N VAL A 359 2.33 -1.63 -25.11
CA VAL A 359 2.19 -2.83 -25.93
C VAL A 359 2.11 -2.48 -27.42
N GLU A 360 1.25 -1.53 -27.80
CA GLU A 360 1.10 -1.06 -29.19
C GLU A 360 2.43 -0.60 -29.79
N LYS A 361 3.23 0.17 -29.02
CA LYS A 361 4.57 0.62 -29.47
C LYS A 361 5.57 -0.52 -29.57
N PHE A 362 5.47 -1.55 -28.71
CA PHE A 362 6.31 -2.73 -28.81
C PHE A 362 5.93 -3.58 -30.03
N GLU A 363 4.64 -3.80 -30.26
CA GLU A 363 4.11 -4.52 -31.43
C GLU A 363 4.50 -3.82 -32.73
N GLN A 364 4.32 -2.50 -32.85
CA GLN A 364 4.76 -1.71 -34.00
C GLN A 364 6.26 -1.86 -34.30
N LYS A 365 7.09 -2.04 -33.28
CA LYS A 365 8.55 -2.16 -33.40
C LYS A 365 9.04 -3.59 -33.66
N HIS A 366 8.34 -4.59 -33.13
CA HIS A 366 8.81 -5.98 -33.10
C HIS A 366 7.92 -6.99 -33.82
N GLY A 367 6.68 -6.62 -34.19
CA GLY A 367 5.69 -7.51 -34.80
C GLY A 367 5.15 -8.57 -33.84
N ILE A 368 5.16 -8.28 -32.54
CA ILE A 368 4.76 -9.21 -31.47
C ILE A 368 3.85 -8.45 -30.51
N ASP A 369 2.59 -8.87 -30.41
CA ASP A 369 1.70 -8.45 -29.33
C ASP A 369 2.12 -9.14 -28.02
N LEU A 370 2.34 -8.34 -26.97
CA LEU A 370 2.67 -8.85 -25.63
C LEU A 370 1.42 -9.07 -24.75
N SER A 371 0.25 -8.58 -25.15
CA SER A 371 -0.99 -8.70 -24.39
C SER A 371 -1.53 -10.14 -24.31
N VAL A 372 -1.15 -10.99 -25.26
CA VAL A 372 -1.51 -12.43 -25.29
C VAL A 372 -0.63 -13.30 -24.38
N ASP A 373 0.52 -12.78 -23.92
CA ASP A 373 1.38 -13.46 -22.94
C ASP A 373 1.08 -12.89 -21.54
N TYR A 374 0.51 -13.72 -20.67
CA TYR A 374 0.14 -13.34 -19.31
C TYR A 374 1.36 -12.86 -18.49
N MET A 375 2.50 -13.53 -18.59
CA MET A 375 3.69 -13.22 -17.80
C MET A 375 4.35 -11.94 -18.30
N ALA A 376 4.41 -11.73 -19.62
CA ALA A 376 4.85 -10.47 -20.20
C ALA A 376 3.90 -9.34 -19.80
N SER A 377 2.59 -9.55 -19.92
CA SER A 377 1.56 -8.56 -19.59
C SER A 377 1.64 -8.10 -18.14
N TYR A 378 1.75 -9.05 -17.19
CA TYR A 378 1.85 -8.73 -15.78
C TYR A 378 3.11 -7.90 -15.46
N ARG A 379 4.27 -8.30 -16.00
CA ARG A 379 5.53 -7.55 -15.83
C ARG A 379 5.44 -6.13 -16.38
N ILE A 380 4.70 -5.92 -17.48
CA ILE A 380 4.45 -4.58 -18.03
C ILE A 380 3.53 -3.79 -17.10
N LEU A 381 2.46 -4.39 -16.56
CA LEU A 381 1.55 -3.73 -15.61
C LEU A 381 2.28 -3.28 -14.33
N GLU A 382 3.14 -4.12 -13.74
CA GLU A 382 3.98 -3.75 -12.59
C GLU A 382 4.92 -2.57 -12.92
N ALA A 383 5.57 -2.61 -14.09
CA ALA A 383 6.45 -1.55 -14.54
C ALA A 383 5.70 -0.25 -14.87
N VAL A 384 4.46 -0.35 -15.34
CA VAL A 384 3.54 0.76 -15.62
C VAL A 384 3.05 1.43 -14.34
N GLU A 385 2.64 0.67 -13.32
CA GLU A 385 2.33 1.21 -11.98
C GLU A 385 3.53 1.94 -11.40
N SER A 386 4.70 1.28 -11.42
CA SER A 386 5.96 1.85 -10.93
C SER A 386 6.31 3.16 -11.66
N ALA A 387 6.22 3.17 -12.99
CA ALA A 387 6.48 4.36 -13.79
C ALA A 387 5.50 5.50 -13.48
N LYS A 388 4.20 5.19 -13.35
CA LYS A 388 3.17 6.17 -12.97
C LYS A 388 3.45 6.78 -11.60
N ILE A 389 3.81 5.97 -10.60
CA ILE A 389 4.18 6.46 -9.26
C ILE A 389 5.44 7.33 -9.31
N GLU A 390 6.47 6.92 -10.04
CA GLU A 390 7.70 7.72 -10.19
C GLU A 390 7.42 9.09 -10.82
N LEU A 391 6.56 9.14 -11.84
CA LEU A 391 6.19 10.37 -12.56
C LEU A 391 5.42 11.38 -11.69
N SER A 392 4.89 10.98 -10.53
CA SER A 392 4.38 11.92 -9.51
C SER A 392 5.49 12.76 -8.85
N SER A 393 6.76 12.46 -9.10
CA SER A 393 7.92 13.19 -8.55
C SER A 393 9.04 13.44 -9.58
N ARG A 394 8.90 12.94 -10.81
CA ARG A 394 9.92 12.98 -11.88
C ARG A 394 9.28 13.39 -13.19
N VAL A 395 10.02 14.13 -14.02
CA VAL A 395 9.55 14.56 -15.35
C VAL A 395 9.55 13.42 -16.38
N SER A 396 10.42 12.41 -16.20
CA SER A 396 10.42 11.19 -17.01
C SER A 396 10.97 10.00 -16.24
N THR A 397 10.59 8.80 -16.68
CA THR A 397 11.14 7.51 -16.23
C THR A 397 11.22 6.53 -17.41
N ASP A 398 11.88 5.39 -17.23
CA ASP A 398 12.16 4.41 -18.28
C ASP A 398 11.67 3.01 -17.88
N ILE A 399 10.63 2.51 -18.56
CA ILE A 399 10.18 1.11 -18.47
C ILE A 399 11.24 0.26 -19.17
N ASN A 400 11.99 -0.53 -18.41
CA ASN A 400 13.06 -1.39 -18.90
C ASN A 400 12.87 -2.84 -18.44
N LEU A 401 12.27 -3.66 -19.30
CA LEU A 401 12.03 -5.08 -19.05
C LEU A 401 12.89 -5.92 -20.00
N PRO A 402 14.08 -6.38 -19.57
CA PRO A 402 14.89 -7.28 -20.36
C PRO A 402 14.27 -8.68 -20.43
N PHE A 403 14.51 -9.39 -21.54
CA PHE A 403 13.96 -10.74 -21.77
C PHE A 403 12.43 -10.77 -21.54
N ILE A 404 11.71 -9.85 -22.18
CA ILE A 404 10.25 -9.76 -22.06
C ILE A 404 9.53 -10.83 -22.89
N THR A 405 10.13 -11.21 -24.03
CA THR A 405 9.71 -12.31 -24.91
C THR A 405 10.90 -12.74 -25.79
N ALA A 406 10.70 -13.67 -26.73
CA ALA A 406 11.69 -14.07 -27.73
C ALA A 406 11.03 -14.42 -29.07
N ASP A 407 11.78 -14.25 -30.17
CA ASP A 407 11.39 -14.72 -31.51
C ASP A 407 12.49 -15.60 -32.14
N GLN A 408 12.33 -15.96 -33.42
CA GLN A 408 13.33 -16.71 -34.19
C GLN A 408 14.70 -16.01 -34.32
N LYS A 409 14.78 -14.71 -34.04
CA LYS A 409 16.01 -13.90 -34.04
C LYS A 409 16.59 -13.72 -32.62
N GLY A 410 15.98 -14.34 -31.61
CA GLY A 410 16.42 -14.33 -30.21
C GLY A 410 15.55 -13.47 -29.29
N ALA A 411 16.06 -13.26 -28.08
CA ALA A 411 15.36 -12.52 -27.02
C ALA A 411 15.03 -11.07 -27.42
N LYS A 412 13.92 -10.57 -26.87
CA LYS A 412 13.49 -9.17 -26.96
C LYS A 412 13.51 -8.50 -25.59
N HIS A 413 13.68 -7.20 -25.61
CA HIS A 413 13.72 -6.34 -24.43
C HIS A 413 12.77 -5.17 -24.68
N LEU A 414 11.88 -4.88 -23.74
CA LEU A 414 11.08 -3.66 -23.76
C LEU A 414 11.89 -2.55 -23.12
N VAL A 415 12.16 -1.49 -23.87
CA VAL A 415 12.74 -0.24 -23.37
C VAL A 415 11.87 0.90 -23.87
N HIS A 416 11.16 1.57 -22.96
CA HIS A 416 10.24 2.65 -23.29
C HIS A 416 10.34 3.79 -22.27
N LYS A 417 10.72 4.99 -22.74
CA LYS A 417 10.66 6.21 -21.94
C LYS A 417 9.21 6.69 -21.84
N VAL A 418 8.78 7.04 -20.63
CA VAL A 418 7.49 7.69 -20.36
C VAL A 418 7.77 9.05 -19.70
N THR A 419 7.10 10.10 -20.15
CA THR A 419 7.17 11.44 -19.57
C THR A 419 5.88 11.83 -18.85
N THR A 420 5.92 12.89 -18.04
CA THR A 420 4.70 13.48 -17.46
C THR A 420 3.72 13.96 -18.53
N PHE A 421 4.21 14.40 -19.70
CA PHE A 421 3.38 14.75 -20.85
C PHE A 421 2.66 13.53 -21.45
N ASP A 422 3.34 12.38 -21.59
CA ASP A 422 2.71 11.14 -22.04
C ASP A 422 1.62 10.69 -21.04
N LEU A 423 1.91 10.78 -19.73
CA LEU A 423 0.96 10.43 -18.67
C LEU A 423 -0.26 11.36 -18.64
N ALA A 424 -0.06 12.68 -18.79
CA ALA A 424 -1.15 13.66 -18.86
C ALA A 424 -2.09 13.35 -20.05
N ARG A 425 -1.53 13.04 -21.23
CA ARG A 425 -2.32 12.65 -22.41
C ARG A 425 -3.12 11.37 -22.19
N ILE A 426 -2.56 10.39 -21.49
CA ILE A 426 -3.27 9.17 -21.06
C ILE A 426 -4.40 9.49 -20.07
N GLN A 427 -4.24 10.53 -19.25
CA GLN A 427 -5.21 10.96 -18.24
C GLN A 427 -6.30 11.91 -18.77
N GLU A 428 -6.21 12.47 -19.98
CA GLU A 428 -7.25 13.33 -20.59
C GLU A 428 -8.65 12.70 -20.64
N GLY A 429 -8.73 11.37 -20.80
CA GLY A 429 -9.99 10.62 -20.71
C GLY A 429 -10.52 10.61 -19.27
N PRO A 430 -9.80 9.95 -18.33
CA PRO A 430 -10.16 9.94 -16.90
C PRO A 430 -10.45 11.32 -16.29
N ALA A 431 -9.74 12.38 -16.67
CA ALA A 431 -9.99 13.73 -16.18
C ALA A 431 -11.36 14.29 -16.62
N ARG A 432 -11.79 14.01 -17.87
CA ARG A 432 -13.12 14.40 -18.35
C ARG A 432 -14.24 13.63 -17.63
N GLU A 433 -14.03 12.33 -17.36
CA GLU A 433 -14.96 11.52 -16.57
C GLU A 433 -15.05 12.03 -15.12
N ALA A 434 -13.93 12.40 -14.50
CA ALA A 434 -13.90 13.01 -13.16
C ALA A 434 -14.69 14.33 -13.11
N ILE A 435 -14.46 15.21 -14.10
CA ILE A 435 -15.20 16.47 -14.25
C ILE A 435 -16.70 16.23 -14.49
N ALA A 436 -17.08 15.21 -15.26
CA ALA A 436 -18.48 14.85 -15.47
C ALA A 436 -19.14 14.39 -14.17
N LEU A 437 -18.48 13.52 -13.40
CA LEU A 437 -18.97 13.05 -12.10
C LEU A 437 -19.14 14.20 -11.09
N CYS A 438 -18.17 15.12 -11.02
CA CYS A 438 -18.26 16.31 -10.17
C CYS A 438 -19.40 17.25 -10.58
N ASN A 439 -19.61 17.48 -11.87
CA ASN A 439 -20.79 18.23 -12.35
C ASN A 439 -22.09 17.54 -11.96
N GLN A 440 -22.17 16.21 -12.08
CA GLN A 440 -23.36 15.45 -11.73
C GLN A 440 -23.71 15.62 -10.24
N ALA A 441 -22.74 15.42 -9.34
CA ALA A 441 -22.96 15.58 -7.90
C ALA A 441 -23.41 16.99 -7.49
N LEU A 442 -22.85 18.03 -8.12
CA LEU A 442 -23.27 19.42 -7.91
C LEU A 442 -24.70 19.67 -8.42
N ASN A 443 -25.03 19.16 -9.61
CA ASN A 443 -26.35 19.31 -10.22
C ASN A 443 -27.45 18.57 -9.43
N GLU A 444 -27.19 17.34 -8.97
CA GLU A 444 -28.15 16.54 -8.19
C GLU A 444 -28.43 17.11 -6.79
N THR A 445 -27.47 17.85 -6.22
CA THR A 445 -27.63 18.54 -4.93
C THR A 445 -28.09 19.99 -5.04
N GLY A 446 -28.00 20.60 -6.23
CA GLY A 446 -28.25 22.03 -6.45
C GLY A 446 -27.20 22.96 -5.85
N VAL A 447 -26.03 22.44 -5.45
CA VAL A 447 -24.91 23.21 -4.88
C VAL A 447 -24.11 23.85 -6.01
N SER A 448 -23.90 25.17 -5.98
CA SER A 448 -22.98 25.82 -6.93
C SER A 448 -21.53 25.65 -6.49
N LYS A 449 -20.58 25.81 -7.43
CA LYS A 449 -19.14 25.74 -7.11
C LYS A 449 -18.73 26.89 -6.19
N GLU A 450 -19.37 28.03 -6.38
CA GLU A 450 -19.18 29.26 -5.63
C GLU A 450 -19.70 29.16 -4.18
N ASP A 451 -20.58 28.19 -3.86
CA ASP A 451 -21.05 27.91 -2.49
C ASP A 451 -20.13 26.96 -1.71
N LEU A 452 -19.13 26.34 -2.35
CA LEU A 452 -18.21 25.41 -1.70
C LEU A 452 -17.28 26.15 -0.74
N SER A 453 -17.15 25.64 0.48
CA SER A 453 -16.23 26.18 1.49
C SER A 453 -14.82 25.63 1.31
N ALA A 454 -14.67 24.37 0.92
CA ALA A 454 -13.39 23.71 0.70
C ALA A 454 -13.47 22.64 -0.39
N LEU A 455 -12.35 22.47 -1.12
CA LEU A 455 -12.05 21.31 -1.94
C LEU A 455 -11.00 20.47 -1.24
N VAL A 456 -11.25 19.17 -1.07
CA VAL A 456 -10.31 18.21 -0.48
C VAL A 456 -10.12 17.06 -1.47
N LEU A 457 -8.87 16.75 -1.78
CA LEU A 457 -8.51 15.67 -2.69
C LEU A 457 -7.82 14.55 -1.88
N VAL A 458 -8.30 13.32 -2.05
CA VAL A 458 -7.93 12.14 -1.24
C VAL A 458 -7.47 11.01 -2.17
N GLY A 459 -6.71 10.05 -1.65
CA GLY A 459 -6.32 8.86 -2.38
C GLY A 459 -5.06 9.03 -3.23
N GLY A 460 -4.47 7.90 -3.62
CA GLY A 460 -3.15 7.87 -4.28
C GLY A 460 -3.12 8.49 -5.67
N GLY A 461 -4.25 8.53 -6.39
CA GLY A 461 -4.32 9.09 -7.75
C GLY A 461 -4.19 10.61 -7.80
N VAL A 462 -4.43 11.31 -6.69
CA VAL A 462 -4.27 12.78 -6.54
C VAL A 462 -2.81 13.22 -6.67
N LYS A 463 -1.85 12.29 -6.52
CA LYS A 463 -0.43 12.56 -6.78
C LYS A 463 -0.11 12.84 -8.26
N SER A 464 -1.04 12.59 -9.18
CA SER A 464 -0.93 13.16 -10.53
C SER A 464 -1.25 14.65 -10.49
N GLU A 465 -0.23 15.47 -10.69
CA GLU A 465 -0.37 16.93 -10.80
C GLU A 465 -1.39 17.32 -11.87
N PHE A 466 -1.42 16.63 -13.01
CA PHE A 466 -2.42 16.86 -14.05
C PHE A 466 -3.85 16.65 -13.53
N MET A 467 -4.12 15.55 -12.83
CA MET A 467 -5.46 15.29 -12.28
C MET A 467 -5.85 16.35 -11.24
N ARG A 468 -4.89 16.79 -10.41
CA ARG A 468 -5.07 17.85 -9.42
C ARG A 468 -5.41 19.19 -10.08
N GLU A 469 -4.61 19.63 -11.05
CA GLU A 469 -4.83 20.86 -11.82
C GLU A 469 -6.20 20.87 -12.52
N GLN A 470 -6.62 19.76 -13.13
CA GLN A 470 -7.93 19.65 -13.80
C GLN A 470 -9.09 19.83 -12.81
N LEU A 471 -9.00 19.23 -11.62
CA LEU A 471 -10.02 19.36 -10.57
C LEU A 471 -10.03 20.76 -9.94
N GLU A 472 -8.88 21.31 -9.58
CA GLU A 472 -8.77 22.68 -9.04
C GLU A 472 -9.30 23.73 -10.03
N THR A 473 -8.95 23.60 -11.31
CA THR A 473 -9.46 24.46 -12.39
C THR A 473 -10.98 24.31 -12.55
N PHE A 474 -11.49 23.08 -12.48
CA PHE A 474 -12.91 22.80 -12.59
C PHE A 474 -13.73 23.44 -11.46
N PHE A 475 -13.28 23.29 -10.20
CA PHE A 475 -13.94 23.88 -9.03
C PHE A 475 -13.65 25.37 -8.86
N LYS A 476 -12.66 25.92 -9.56
CA LYS A 476 -12.12 27.29 -9.38
C LYS A 476 -11.55 27.55 -7.98
N GLN A 477 -11.11 26.49 -7.31
CA GLN A 477 -10.65 26.50 -5.93
C GLN A 477 -9.45 25.56 -5.79
N SER A 478 -8.38 26.02 -5.14
CA SER A 478 -7.24 25.16 -4.80
C SER A 478 -7.65 24.09 -3.79
N ALA A 479 -7.12 22.87 -3.95
CA ALA A 479 -7.35 21.82 -2.99
C ALA A 479 -6.65 22.13 -1.66
N PHE A 480 -7.19 21.64 -0.56
CA PHE A 480 -6.52 21.65 0.73
C PHE A 480 -5.15 20.94 0.63
N ASN A 481 -4.11 21.62 1.12
CA ASN A 481 -2.77 21.06 1.18
C ASN A 481 -1.96 21.74 2.31
N THR A 482 -1.10 20.99 2.98
CA THR A 482 -0.12 21.48 3.97
C THR A 482 1.24 20.81 3.72
N LYS A 483 2.23 20.99 4.60
CA LYS A 483 3.54 20.36 4.41
C LYS A 483 3.49 18.87 4.76
N ASN A 484 2.71 18.48 5.77
CA ASN A 484 2.65 17.10 6.25
C ASN A 484 1.42 16.33 5.74
N PHE A 485 0.41 17.00 5.17
CA PHE A 485 -0.78 16.35 4.62
C PHE A 485 -0.43 15.36 3.50
N ARG A 486 -1.00 14.15 3.59
CA ARG A 486 -0.81 13.05 2.65
C ARG A 486 -2.17 12.54 2.17
N PRO A 487 -2.61 12.86 0.94
CA PRO A 487 -3.91 12.45 0.42
C PRO A 487 -4.20 10.95 0.54
N GLU A 488 -3.18 10.09 0.38
CA GLU A 488 -3.33 8.64 0.47
C GLU A 488 -3.34 8.08 1.90
N GLU A 489 -3.07 8.90 2.92
CA GLU A 489 -3.11 8.50 4.34
C GLU A 489 -4.27 9.18 5.09
N ALA A 490 -4.94 10.17 4.49
CA ALA A 490 -5.97 10.99 5.13
C ALA A 490 -7.14 10.18 5.71
N VAL A 491 -7.59 9.11 5.03
CA VAL A 491 -8.66 8.22 5.51
C VAL A 491 -8.26 7.52 6.82
N VAL A 492 -7.12 6.84 6.84
CA VAL A 492 -6.70 6.03 7.99
C VAL A 492 -6.33 6.88 9.20
N LEU A 493 -5.66 8.02 8.96
CA LEU A 493 -5.37 9.01 10.00
C LEU A 493 -6.67 9.60 10.55
N GLY A 494 -7.60 9.94 9.66
CA GLY A 494 -8.90 10.50 9.99
C GLY A 494 -9.78 9.58 10.83
N ALA A 495 -9.73 8.27 10.59
CA ALA A 495 -10.42 7.28 11.40
C ALA A 495 -9.86 7.24 12.84
N ALA A 496 -8.53 7.26 13.00
CA ALA A 496 -7.89 7.31 14.31
C ALA A 496 -8.20 8.63 15.06
N GLU A 497 -8.17 9.77 14.36
CA GLU A 497 -8.51 11.09 14.92
C GLU A 497 -9.99 11.20 15.31
N TYR A 498 -10.90 10.63 14.51
CA TYR A 498 -12.31 10.53 14.86
C TYR A 498 -12.54 9.69 16.11
N GLY A 499 -11.88 8.52 16.20
CA GLY A 499 -11.91 7.69 17.41
C GLY A 499 -11.42 8.44 18.64
N ARG A 500 -10.30 9.16 18.52
CA ARG A 500 -9.74 9.99 19.59
C ARG A 500 -10.72 11.05 20.06
N LYS A 501 -11.46 11.69 19.13
CA LYS A 501 -12.51 12.67 19.45
C LYS A 501 -13.71 12.02 20.13
N LEU A 502 -14.21 10.87 19.65
CA LEU A 502 -15.30 10.13 20.30
C LEU A 502 -14.96 9.77 21.75
N VAL A 503 -13.77 9.23 22.02
CA VAL A 503 -13.34 8.84 23.38
C VAL A 503 -13.19 10.05 24.32
N GLN A 504 -13.06 11.28 23.80
CA GLN A 504 -13.06 12.51 24.60
C GLN A 504 -14.48 13.01 24.96
N GLU A 505 -15.52 12.54 24.27
CA GLU A 505 -16.92 12.95 24.53
C GLU A 505 -17.62 12.05 25.57
N TYR A 506 -17.01 10.91 25.91
CA TYR A 506 -17.44 9.96 26.96
C TYR A 506 -16.64 10.13 28.26
#